data_AF-A0A6L6JR36-F1
#
_entry.id   AF-A0A6L6JR36-F1
#
_cell.length_a   1.000
_cell.length_b   1.000
_cell.length_c   1.000
_cell.angle_alpha   90.00
_cell.angle_beta   90.00
_cell.angle_gamma   90.00
#
_symmetry.space_group_name_H-M   'P 1'
#
loop_
_entity.id
_entity.type
_entity.pdbx_description
1 polymer ?
#
loop_
_entity_poly.entity_id
_entity_poly.type
_entity_poly.pdbx_seq_one_letter_code
_entity_poly.pdbx_strand_id
1 'polypeptide(L)'
;MSWKSHISAAAQWLGIERNQTSHGEKLISALGAAVGMAVTIFFSIWVLKQAQLGLTGSVLIISSLGASAVLLFAVPHGALSQPWPVIGGHMISAFIGVCCQQWLPEGFMTAGIAVGLAVGAMYYLRCIHPPGGASALTAVIGGSEISEMGYQFLLYPLLLNVAVMLAIALSFNFLFPWRRYPAHFNTRQISVKQSLMPTSDYVLTTEDFNAAIHELDSFVDITEEGLTELLEKARQHAQLNIRHPENIERGRFYSNGNIGSLWGVRQVIDDAERCQQGRDLIIYKTVAGQNLYQTGYCDRESFRQWARFEVIETQGLWVKADHQS
;
A
#
# COMPACT_ATOMS: atom_id res chain seq x y z
N MET A 1 23.95 21.46 -30.87
CA MET A 1 23.56 20.20 -30.21
C MET A 1 23.16 20.42 -28.73
N SER A 2 22.37 21.46 -28.42
CA SER A 2 22.11 21.90 -27.02
C SER A 2 20.61 22.08 -26.67
N TRP A 3 19.70 22.11 -27.65
CA TRP A 3 18.26 22.27 -27.35
C TRP A 3 17.67 21.03 -26.64
N LYS A 4 18.06 19.81 -27.05
CA LYS A 4 17.50 18.56 -26.49
C LYS A 4 17.84 18.34 -25.01
N SER A 5 18.95 18.89 -24.49
CA SER A 5 19.33 18.74 -23.08
C SER A 5 18.65 19.74 -22.13
N HIS A 6 18.24 20.91 -22.63
CA HIS A 6 17.47 21.86 -21.81
C HIS A 6 16.01 21.42 -21.63
N ILE A 7 15.43 20.76 -22.65
CA ILE A 7 14.11 20.15 -22.52
C ILE A 7 14.13 19.01 -21.49
N SER A 8 15.20 18.21 -21.42
CA SER A 8 15.29 17.12 -20.43
C SER A 8 15.43 17.65 -19.00
N ALA A 9 16.21 18.72 -18.76
CA ALA A 9 16.37 19.28 -17.42
C ALA A 9 15.09 19.98 -16.92
N ALA A 10 14.39 20.73 -17.79
CA ALA A 10 13.11 21.33 -17.44
C ALA A 10 12.01 20.27 -17.24
N ALA A 11 12.00 19.22 -18.07
CA ALA A 11 11.10 18.09 -17.89
C ALA A 11 11.37 17.34 -16.58
N GLN A 12 12.65 17.12 -16.22
CA GLN A 12 13.03 16.52 -14.93
C GLN A 12 12.66 17.42 -13.74
N TRP A 13 12.86 18.73 -13.84
CA TRP A 13 12.45 19.68 -12.80
C TRP A 13 10.92 19.70 -12.60
N LEU A 14 10.15 19.52 -13.68
CA LEU A 14 8.70 19.35 -13.64
C LEU A 14 8.26 17.92 -13.27
N GLY A 15 9.18 16.98 -13.05
CA GLY A 15 8.87 15.59 -12.75
C GLY A 15 8.17 14.84 -13.89
N ILE A 16 8.36 15.27 -15.14
CA ILE A 16 7.78 14.60 -16.31
C ILE A 16 8.57 13.32 -16.58
N GLU A 17 8.10 12.23 -15.98
CA GLU A 17 8.63 10.90 -16.19
C GLU A 17 8.08 10.26 -17.47
N ARG A 18 8.83 9.31 -18.03
CA ARG A 18 8.35 8.50 -19.15
C ARG A 18 7.30 7.52 -18.63
N ASN A 19 6.03 7.81 -18.86
CA ASN A 19 4.94 6.91 -18.51
C ASN A 19 5.00 5.62 -19.35
N GLN A 20 5.33 4.51 -18.69
CA GLN A 20 5.55 3.21 -19.32
C GLN A 20 4.25 2.41 -19.53
N THR A 21 3.09 2.91 -19.05
CA THR A 21 1.81 2.20 -19.18
C THR A 21 1.33 2.09 -20.63
N SER A 22 0.75 0.95 -20.96
CA SER A 22 0.21 0.68 -22.30
C SER A 22 -0.97 1.62 -22.65
N HIS A 23 -1.19 1.87 -23.95
CA HIS A 23 -2.33 2.68 -24.40
C HIS A 23 -3.68 2.04 -24.05
N GLY A 24 -3.74 0.70 -24.04
CA GLY A 24 -4.93 -0.03 -23.61
C GLY A 24 -5.25 0.23 -22.14
N GLU A 25 -4.25 0.14 -21.26
CA GLU A 25 -4.41 0.43 -19.84
C GLU A 25 -4.88 1.88 -19.61
N LYS A 26 -4.32 2.85 -20.34
CA LYS A 26 -4.76 4.25 -20.28
C LYS A 26 -6.24 4.42 -20.65
N LEU A 27 -6.69 3.75 -21.72
CA LEU A 27 -8.09 3.83 -22.16
C LEU A 27 -9.04 3.14 -21.19
N ILE A 28 -8.66 1.96 -20.65
CA ILE A 28 -9.45 1.25 -19.65
C ILE A 28 -9.60 2.09 -18.38
N SER A 29 -8.53 2.74 -17.93
CA SER A 29 -8.56 3.66 -16.78
C SER A 29 -9.50 4.85 -17.02
N ALA A 30 -9.41 5.48 -18.19
CA ALA A 30 -10.26 6.60 -18.55
C ALA A 30 -11.74 6.19 -18.63
N LEU A 31 -12.03 5.03 -19.23
CA LEU A 31 -13.38 4.49 -19.32
C LEU A 31 -13.93 4.13 -17.93
N GLY A 32 -13.12 3.49 -17.09
CA GLY A 32 -13.50 3.16 -15.71
C GLY A 32 -13.87 4.40 -14.91
N ALA A 33 -13.05 5.45 -14.99
CA ALA A 33 -13.33 6.73 -14.34
C ALA A 33 -14.62 7.38 -14.87
N ALA A 34 -14.83 7.37 -16.20
CA ALA A 34 -16.05 7.92 -16.81
C ALA A 34 -17.30 7.16 -16.35
N VAL A 35 -17.28 5.82 -16.37
CA VAL A 35 -18.39 4.98 -15.92
C VAL A 35 -18.63 5.16 -14.42
N GLY A 36 -17.58 5.11 -13.61
CA GLY A 36 -17.65 5.31 -12.15
C GLY A 36 -18.30 6.64 -11.78
N MET A 37 -17.85 7.73 -12.40
CA MET A 37 -18.43 9.06 -12.18
C MET A 37 -19.87 9.16 -12.68
N ALA A 38 -20.16 8.70 -13.90
CA ALA A 38 -21.51 8.79 -14.46
C ALA A 38 -22.55 8.05 -13.62
N VAL A 39 -22.24 6.81 -13.20
CA VAL A 39 -23.13 6.00 -12.38
C VAL A 39 -23.27 6.60 -10.97
N THR A 40 -22.18 7.05 -10.35
CA THR A 40 -22.23 7.67 -9.02
C THR A 40 -23.07 8.95 -9.04
N ILE A 41 -22.87 9.84 -10.02
CA ILE A 41 -23.66 11.07 -10.19
C ILE A 41 -25.13 10.72 -10.43
N PHE A 42 -25.42 9.80 -11.35
CA PHE A 42 -26.79 9.38 -11.65
C PHE A 42 -27.50 8.86 -10.40
N PHE A 43 -26.84 7.96 -9.65
CA PHE A 43 -27.39 7.39 -8.43
C PHE A 43 -27.58 8.44 -7.33
N SER A 44 -26.61 9.34 -7.14
CA SER A 44 -26.70 10.45 -6.18
C SER A 44 -27.90 11.35 -6.46
N ILE A 45 -28.07 11.79 -7.72
CA ILE A 45 -29.21 12.62 -8.15
C ILE A 45 -30.52 11.86 -7.98
N TRP A 46 -30.55 10.56 -8.30
CA TRP A 46 -31.74 9.74 -8.14
C TRP A 46 -32.16 9.66 -6.67
N VAL A 47 -31.23 9.43 -5.74
CA VAL A 47 -31.52 9.41 -4.30
C VAL A 47 -31.94 10.80 -3.78
N LEU A 48 -31.25 11.88 -4.20
CA LEU A 48 -31.61 13.26 -3.83
C LEU A 48 -33.05 13.60 -4.23
N LYS A 49 -33.46 13.23 -5.45
CA LYS A 49 -34.82 13.42 -5.94
C LYS A 49 -35.85 12.64 -5.10
N GLN A 50 -35.53 11.41 -4.75
CA GLN A 50 -36.43 10.58 -3.93
C GLN A 50 -36.56 11.08 -2.49
N ALA A 51 -35.52 11.73 -1.97
CA ALA A 51 -35.49 12.32 -0.63
C ALA A 51 -35.97 13.78 -0.59
N GLN A 52 -36.35 14.37 -1.74
CA GLN A 52 -36.77 15.78 -1.88
C GLN A 52 -35.74 16.78 -1.33
N LEU A 53 -34.45 16.46 -1.43
CA LEU A 53 -33.35 17.31 -0.97
C LEU A 53 -32.81 18.20 -2.11
N GLY A 54 -32.26 19.36 -1.75
CA GLY A 54 -31.67 20.32 -2.68
C GLY A 54 -30.40 19.80 -3.38
N LEU A 55 -30.09 20.37 -4.55
CA LEU A 55 -28.98 19.91 -5.41
C LEU A 55 -27.65 20.65 -5.17
N THR A 56 -27.64 21.77 -4.44
CA THR A 56 -26.55 22.76 -4.51
C THR A 56 -25.26 22.31 -3.81
N GLY A 57 -25.36 21.71 -2.62
CA GLY A 57 -24.22 21.13 -1.89
C GLY A 57 -23.55 19.93 -2.57
N SER A 58 -24.23 19.32 -3.56
CA SER A 58 -23.79 18.10 -4.23
C SER A 58 -22.57 18.30 -5.14
N VAL A 59 -22.39 19.51 -5.69
CA VAL A 59 -21.37 19.77 -6.72
C VAL A 59 -19.95 19.63 -6.18
N LEU A 60 -19.69 20.17 -4.98
CA LEU A 60 -18.36 20.12 -4.35
C LEU A 60 -17.95 18.68 -3.98
N ILE A 61 -18.93 17.87 -3.55
CA ILE A 61 -18.73 16.45 -3.25
C ILE A 61 -18.41 15.69 -4.53
N ILE A 62 -19.12 15.97 -5.62
CA ILE A 62 -18.84 15.40 -6.93
C ILE A 62 -17.42 15.77 -7.40
N SER A 63 -16.93 16.98 -7.11
CA SER A 63 -15.54 17.36 -7.39
C SER A 63 -14.54 16.52 -6.61
N SER A 64 -14.77 16.30 -5.31
CA SER A 64 -13.94 15.41 -4.47
C SER A 64 -13.93 13.98 -5.02
N LEU A 65 -15.10 13.44 -5.37
CA LEU A 65 -15.24 12.09 -5.95
C LEU A 65 -14.59 11.97 -7.34
N GLY A 66 -14.54 13.06 -8.12
CA GLY A 66 -13.81 13.11 -9.38
C GLY A 66 -12.33 12.77 -9.19
N ALA A 67 -11.70 13.33 -8.15
CA ALA A 67 -10.32 13.00 -7.81
C ALA A 67 -10.19 11.55 -7.28
N SER A 68 -11.16 11.06 -6.52
CA SER A 68 -11.20 9.65 -6.09
C SER A 68 -11.31 8.69 -7.28
N ALA A 69 -12.09 9.04 -8.32
CA ALA A 69 -12.20 8.24 -9.53
C ALA A 69 -10.86 8.15 -10.28
N VAL A 70 -10.09 9.25 -10.35
CA VAL A 70 -8.74 9.20 -10.93
C VAL A 70 -7.89 8.15 -10.20
N LEU A 71 -7.85 8.17 -8.87
CA LEU A 71 -7.08 7.20 -8.09
C LEU A 71 -7.58 5.76 -8.25
N LEU A 72 -8.89 5.55 -8.11
CA LEU A 72 -9.51 4.22 -8.11
C LEU A 72 -9.43 3.49 -9.46
N PHE A 73 -9.42 4.22 -10.57
CA PHE A 73 -9.45 3.63 -11.91
C PHE A 73 -8.13 3.75 -12.66
N ALA A 74 -7.31 4.78 -12.39
CA ALA A 74 -5.98 4.90 -12.99
C ALA A 74 -4.88 4.21 -12.18
N VAL A 75 -5.04 4.13 -10.85
CA VAL A 75 -4.04 3.53 -9.95
C VAL A 75 -4.72 2.61 -8.93
N PRO A 76 -5.43 1.54 -9.36
CA PRO A 76 -6.22 0.71 -8.46
C PRO A 76 -5.36 0.01 -7.38
N HIS A 77 -4.12 -0.34 -7.69
CA HIS A 77 -3.19 -0.96 -6.73
C HIS A 77 -2.47 0.05 -5.82
N GLY A 78 -2.66 1.35 -6.05
CA GLY A 78 -2.03 2.40 -5.26
C GLY A 78 -2.42 2.29 -3.80
N ALA A 79 -1.48 2.55 -2.90
CA ALA A 79 -1.73 2.53 -1.47
C ALA A 79 -2.87 3.47 -1.09
N LEU A 80 -2.91 4.66 -1.70
CA LEU A 80 -3.93 5.70 -1.46
C LEU A 80 -5.30 5.39 -2.08
N SER A 81 -5.35 4.41 -2.98
CA SER A 81 -6.58 3.95 -3.64
C SER A 81 -7.23 2.80 -2.90
N GLN A 82 -6.59 2.20 -1.89
CA GLN A 82 -7.15 1.06 -1.18
C GLN A 82 -8.42 1.44 -0.38
N PRO A 83 -9.32 0.47 -0.07
CA PRO A 83 -10.62 0.79 0.52
C PRO A 83 -10.56 1.58 1.83
N TRP A 84 -9.58 1.28 2.71
CA TRP A 84 -9.43 1.99 3.99
C TRP A 84 -9.07 3.46 3.80
N PRO A 85 -8.03 3.83 3.03
CA PRO A 85 -7.80 5.21 2.62
C PRO A 85 -9.02 5.90 2.05
N VAL A 86 -9.75 5.28 1.12
CA VAL A 86 -10.92 5.90 0.49
C VAL A 86 -12.01 6.19 1.52
N ILE A 87 -12.46 5.19 2.28
CA ILE A 87 -13.55 5.36 3.25
C ILE A 87 -13.09 6.24 4.41
N GLY A 88 -11.99 5.89 5.05
CA GLY A 88 -11.45 6.61 6.21
C GLY A 88 -11.08 8.04 5.85
N GLY A 89 -10.37 8.24 4.74
CA GLY A 89 -9.94 9.55 4.28
C GLY A 89 -11.10 10.50 4.01
N HIS A 90 -12.18 10.06 3.36
CA HIS A 90 -13.37 10.90 3.22
C HIS A 90 -14.09 11.16 4.55
N MET A 91 -14.36 10.11 5.33
CA MET A 91 -15.21 10.20 6.52
C MET A 91 -14.55 10.97 7.67
N ILE A 92 -13.26 10.72 7.94
CA ILE A 92 -12.50 11.42 8.98
C ILE A 92 -12.32 12.89 8.60
N SER A 93 -12.00 13.16 7.33
CA SER A 93 -11.83 14.53 6.85
C SER A 93 -13.14 15.32 6.93
N ALA A 94 -14.26 14.74 6.50
CA ALA A 94 -15.57 15.37 6.60
C ALA A 94 -16.00 15.60 8.06
N PHE A 95 -15.77 14.63 8.95
CA PHE A 95 -16.02 14.80 10.38
C PHE A 95 -15.27 16.01 10.95
N ILE A 96 -13.98 16.10 10.67
CA ILE A 96 -13.14 17.24 11.11
C ILE A 96 -13.63 18.54 10.48
N GLY A 97 -13.98 18.53 9.20
CA GLY A 97 -14.52 19.70 8.51
C GLY A 97 -15.81 20.22 9.15
N VAL A 98 -16.75 19.34 9.49
CA VAL A 98 -17.99 19.69 10.20
C VAL A 98 -17.70 20.23 11.61
N CYS A 99 -16.78 19.62 12.35
CA CYS A 99 -16.37 20.12 13.68
C CYS A 99 -15.79 21.54 13.58
N CYS A 100 -14.90 21.78 12.62
CA CYS A 100 -14.33 23.10 12.38
C CYS A 100 -15.40 24.11 11.98
N GLN A 101 -16.32 23.73 11.08
CA GLN A 101 -17.42 24.59 10.66
C GLN A 101 -18.33 25.00 11.83
N GLN A 102 -18.57 24.11 12.80
CA GLN A 102 -19.42 24.40 13.95
C GLN A 102 -18.73 25.21 15.05
N TRP A 103 -17.41 25.05 15.23
CA TRP A 103 -16.70 25.60 16.39
C TRP A 103 -15.81 26.81 16.08
N LEU A 104 -15.45 27.01 14.82
CA LEU A 104 -14.58 28.11 14.41
C LEU A 104 -15.38 29.19 13.67
N PRO A 105 -14.91 30.45 13.65
CA PRO A 105 -15.55 31.52 12.90
C PRO A 105 -15.64 31.21 11.41
N GLU A 106 -16.65 31.73 10.73
CA GLU A 106 -16.76 31.61 9.27
C GLU A 106 -15.57 32.30 8.58
N GLY A 107 -15.00 31.65 7.55
CA GLY A 107 -13.97 32.23 6.70
C GLY A 107 -12.95 31.24 6.15
N PHE A 108 -12.09 31.73 5.26
CA PHE A 108 -11.08 30.92 4.56
C PHE A 108 -10.06 30.28 5.51
N MET A 109 -9.82 30.88 6.67
CA MET A 109 -8.89 30.33 7.65
C MET A 109 -9.40 29.01 8.25
N THR A 110 -10.71 28.93 8.52
CA THR A 110 -11.35 27.70 9.01
C THR A 110 -11.26 26.57 8.00
N ALA A 111 -11.41 26.88 6.71
CA ALA A 111 -11.19 25.92 5.63
C ALA A 111 -9.74 25.36 5.63
N GLY A 112 -8.74 26.25 5.75
CA GLY A 112 -7.34 25.83 5.85
C GLY A 112 -7.05 24.97 7.08
N ILE A 113 -7.59 25.34 8.24
CA ILE A 113 -7.45 24.58 9.49
C ILE A 113 -8.10 23.21 9.36
N ALA A 114 -9.31 23.13 8.81
CA ALA A 114 -10.02 21.87 8.58
C ALA A 114 -9.22 20.91 7.70
N VAL A 115 -8.68 21.40 6.58
CA VAL A 115 -7.85 20.57 5.69
C VAL A 115 -6.55 20.13 6.38
N GLY A 116 -5.87 21.03 7.10
CA GLY A 116 -4.64 20.70 7.82
C GLY A 116 -4.85 19.63 8.90
N LEU A 117 -5.91 19.77 9.70
CA LEU A 117 -6.29 18.78 10.71
C LEU A 117 -6.70 17.44 10.07
N ALA A 118 -7.45 17.48 8.97
CA ALA A 118 -7.83 16.30 8.22
C ALA A 118 -6.61 15.53 7.69
N VAL A 119 -5.63 16.23 7.11
CA VAL A 119 -4.37 15.63 6.67
C VAL A 119 -3.62 14.99 7.84
N GLY A 120 -3.48 15.71 8.95
CA GLY A 120 -2.84 15.17 10.16
C GLY A 120 -3.52 13.90 10.68
N ALA A 121 -4.86 13.91 10.77
CA ALA A 121 -5.63 12.75 11.21
C ALA A 121 -5.47 11.55 10.24
N MET A 122 -5.53 11.80 8.93
CA MET A 122 -5.31 10.76 7.93
C MET A 122 -3.91 10.12 8.03
N TYR A 123 -2.88 10.91 8.34
CA TYR A 123 -1.52 10.41 8.59
C TYR A 123 -1.49 9.43 9.77
N TYR A 124 -2.02 9.84 10.93
CA TYR A 124 -2.01 8.99 12.12
C TYR A 124 -2.86 7.73 11.97
N LEU A 125 -3.98 7.82 11.24
CA LEU A 125 -4.91 6.71 11.01
C LEU A 125 -4.55 5.88 9.77
N ARG A 126 -3.45 6.21 9.09
CA ARG A 126 -2.92 5.51 7.90
C ARG A 126 -3.96 5.37 6.80
N CYS A 127 -4.77 6.41 6.61
CA CYS A 127 -5.85 6.46 5.61
C CYS A 127 -5.74 7.68 4.70
N ILE A 128 -4.50 8.06 4.33
CA ILE A 128 -4.27 9.18 3.41
C ILE A 128 -4.97 8.90 2.09
N HIS A 129 -5.98 9.72 1.82
CA HIS A 129 -6.67 9.77 0.55
C HIS A 129 -6.85 11.25 0.22
N PRO A 130 -6.00 11.82 -0.66
CA PRO A 130 -6.01 13.25 -0.95
C PRO A 130 -7.40 13.84 -1.26
N PRO A 131 -8.31 13.13 -1.97
CA PRO A 131 -9.69 13.59 -2.14
C PRO A 131 -10.46 13.87 -0.85
N GLY A 132 -10.11 13.20 0.26
CA GLY A 132 -10.65 13.45 1.59
C GLY A 132 -10.40 14.89 2.07
N GLY A 133 -9.26 15.49 1.73
CA GLY A 133 -8.99 16.90 2.01
C GLY A 133 -10.03 17.82 1.38
N ALA A 134 -10.47 17.53 0.14
CA ALA A 134 -11.56 18.25 -0.50
C ALA A 134 -12.92 18.01 0.19
N SER A 135 -13.13 16.86 0.84
CA SER A 135 -14.32 16.61 1.66
C SER A 135 -14.32 17.44 2.95
N ALA A 136 -13.18 17.59 3.63
CA ALA A 136 -13.04 18.52 4.76
C ALA A 136 -13.33 19.96 4.32
N LEU A 137 -12.77 20.37 3.19
CA LEU A 137 -13.02 21.70 2.61
C LEU A 137 -14.50 21.91 2.30
N THR A 138 -15.13 20.93 1.66
CA THR A 138 -16.56 20.97 1.30
C THR A 138 -17.46 21.12 2.52
N ALA A 139 -17.14 20.46 3.64
CA ALA A 139 -17.89 20.62 4.88
C ALA A 139 -17.87 22.07 5.42
N VAL A 140 -16.80 22.83 5.15
CA VAL A 140 -16.65 24.21 5.61
C VAL A 140 -17.23 25.23 4.62
N ILE A 141 -16.96 25.07 3.31
CA ILE A 141 -17.35 26.06 2.28
C ILE A 141 -18.61 25.66 1.51
N GLY A 142 -19.29 24.61 1.94
CA GLY A 142 -20.44 24.01 1.26
C GLY A 142 -21.74 24.81 1.29
N GLY A 143 -21.74 25.99 1.91
CA GLY A 143 -22.91 26.86 2.03
C GLY A 143 -23.90 26.41 3.12
N SER A 144 -25.08 27.04 3.12
CA SER A 144 -26.14 26.78 4.11
C SER A 144 -26.63 25.33 4.07
N GLU A 145 -26.78 24.74 2.88
CA GLU A 145 -27.27 23.35 2.74
C GLU A 145 -26.37 22.33 3.45
N ILE A 146 -25.04 22.49 3.37
CA ILE A 146 -24.09 21.58 4.03
C ILE A 146 -23.94 21.88 5.52
N SER A 147 -23.90 23.16 5.89
CA SER A 147 -23.80 23.55 7.30
C SER A 147 -25.03 23.16 8.11
N GLU A 148 -26.24 23.28 7.54
CA GLU A 148 -27.50 22.86 8.18
C GLU A 148 -27.58 21.34 8.36
N MET A 149 -27.02 20.55 7.44
CA MET A 149 -26.92 19.09 7.59
C MET A 149 -26.02 18.69 8.76
N GLY A 150 -25.01 19.50 9.09
CA GLY A 150 -24.04 19.19 10.14
C GLY A 150 -23.45 17.78 9.97
N TYR A 151 -23.56 16.94 11.00
CA TYR A 151 -23.03 15.57 10.94
C TYR A 151 -23.79 14.64 9.99
N GLN A 152 -25.02 14.98 9.57
CA GLN A 152 -25.75 14.18 8.60
C GLN A 152 -25.05 14.15 7.24
N PHE A 153 -24.30 15.20 6.90
CA PHE A 153 -23.45 15.29 5.71
C PHE A 153 -22.56 14.06 5.51
N LEU A 154 -22.02 13.50 6.62
CA LEU A 154 -21.14 12.34 6.60
C LEU A 154 -21.86 11.10 6.05
N LEU A 155 -23.09 10.87 6.50
CA LEU A 155 -23.90 9.73 6.07
C LEU A 155 -24.47 9.98 4.67
N TYR A 156 -25.06 11.16 4.51
CA TYR A 156 -25.69 11.59 3.29
C TYR A 156 -25.36 13.05 2.98
N PRO A 157 -24.82 13.35 1.79
CA PRO A 157 -24.65 12.44 0.65
C PRO A 157 -23.25 11.77 0.59
N LEU A 158 -22.34 12.04 1.54
CA LEU A 158 -20.93 11.65 1.40
C LEU A 158 -20.69 10.14 1.40
N LEU A 159 -21.00 9.43 2.50
CA LEU A 159 -20.74 7.99 2.62
C LEU A 159 -21.44 7.19 1.52
N LEU A 160 -22.67 7.58 1.16
CA LEU A 160 -23.42 6.96 0.07
C LEU A 160 -22.64 7.02 -1.25
N ASN A 161 -22.15 8.20 -1.62
CA ASN A 161 -21.40 8.36 -2.86
C ASN A 161 -20.06 7.61 -2.83
N VAL A 162 -19.36 7.65 -1.69
CA VAL A 162 -18.11 6.90 -1.50
C VAL A 162 -18.35 5.39 -1.65
N ALA A 163 -19.42 4.87 -1.06
CA ALA A 163 -19.78 3.45 -1.14
C ALA A 163 -20.13 3.03 -2.58
N VAL A 164 -20.91 3.85 -3.30
CA VAL A 164 -21.27 3.59 -4.69
C VAL A 164 -20.04 3.62 -5.59
N MET A 165 -19.19 4.64 -5.47
CA MET A 165 -17.94 4.75 -6.23
C MET A 165 -17.03 3.55 -6.00
N LEU A 166 -16.86 3.15 -4.72
CA LEU A 166 -16.04 2.02 -4.34
C LEU A 166 -16.61 0.69 -4.87
N ALA A 167 -17.93 0.50 -4.83
CA ALA A 167 -18.58 -0.68 -5.38
C ALA A 167 -18.38 -0.79 -6.91
N ILE A 168 -18.44 0.34 -7.63
CA ILE A 168 -18.15 0.36 -9.06
C ILE A 168 -16.66 0.08 -9.31
N ALA A 169 -15.76 0.68 -8.53
CA ALA A 169 -14.33 0.43 -8.65
C ALA A 169 -13.98 -1.05 -8.40
N LEU A 170 -14.57 -1.69 -7.39
CA LEU A 170 -14.44 -3.13 -7.13
C LEU A 170 -14.93 -3.94 -8.33
N SER A 171 -16.15 -3.65 -8.82
CA SER A 171 -16.78 -4.42 -9.89
C SER A 171 -16.04 -4.26 -11.23
N PHE A 172 -15.63 -3.04 -11.57
CA PHE A 172 -14.96 -2.74 -12.83
C PHE A 172 -13.55 -3.33 -12.86
N ASN A 173 -12.76 -3.13 -11.80
CA ASN A 173 -11.39 -3.65 -11.74
C ASN A 173 -11.37 -5.18 -11.60
N PHE A 174 -12.43 -5.81 -11.08
CA PHE A 174 -12.56 -7.27 -11.04
C PHE A 174 -12.63 -7.91 -12.43
N LEU A 175 -13.07 -7.18 -13.47
CA LEU A 175 -13.16 -7.69 -14.85
C LEU A 175 -11.79 -7.97 -15.47
N PHE A 176 -10.72 -7.38 -14.93
CA PHE A 176 -9.37 -7.46 -15.48
C PHE A 176 -8.46 -8.19 -14.49
N PRO A 177 -7.94 -9.40 -14.82
CA PRO A 177 -7.13 -10.20 -13.88
C PRO A 177 -5.90 -9.47 -13.33
N TRP A 178 -5.28 -8.58 -14.11
CA TRP A 178 -4.12 -7.79 -13.69
C TRP A 178 -4.48 -6.59 -12.81
N ARG A 179 -5.75 -6.16 -12.75
CA ARG A 179 -6.23 -5.00 -11.96
C ARG A 179 -6.93 -5.39 -10.64
N ARG A 180 -6.75 -6.62 -10.15
CA ARG A 180 -7.50 -7.12 -8.99
C ARG A 180 -7.43 -6.18 -7.80
N TYR A 181 -8.60 -5.65 -7.45
CA TYR A 181 -8.80 -4.67 -6.39
C TYR A 181 -9.76 -5.26 -5.32
N PRO A 182 -9.44 -5.16 -4.02
CA PRO A 182 -8.25 -4.55 -3.41
C PRO A 182 -6.97 -5.34 -3.69
N ALA A 183 -5.82 -4.66 -3.59
CA ALA A 183 -4.52 -5.21 -3.98
C ALA A 183 -4.14 -6.51 -3.25
N HIS A 184 -4.67 -6.73 -2.04
CA HIS A 184 -4.46 -7.97 -1.27
C HIS A 184 -4.93 -9.24 -2.00
N PHE A 185 -5.92 -9.14 -2.90
CA PHE A 185 -6.36 -10.28 -3.69
C PHE A 185 -5.37 -10.69 -4.79
N ASN A 186 -4.44 -9.80 -5.17
CA ASN A 186 -3.42 -10.09 -6.16
C ASN A 186 -2.23 -10.87 -5.57
N THR A 187 -1.97 -10.75 -4.26
CA THR A 187 -0.87 -11.44 -3.57
C THR A 187 -0.96 -12.98 -3.66
N ARG A 188 -2.15 -13.54 -3.90
CA ARG A 188 -2.35 -14.99 -4.06
C ARG A 188 -1.86 -15.57 -5.40
N GLN A 189 -1.59 -14.74 -6.42
CA GLN A 189 -1.19 -15.25 -7.76
C GLN A 189 0.31 -15.25 -8.04
N ILE A 190 1.14 -14.69 -7.15
CA ILE A 190 2.59 -14.95 -7.17
C ILE A 190 2.86 -16.32 -6.53
N SER A 191 2.16 -17.35 -6.98
CA SER A 191 2.64 -18.73 -6.84
C SER A 191 3.74 -18.87 -7.87
N VAL A 192 4.97 -18.50 -7.48
CA VAL A 192 6.17 -18.75 -8.29
C VAL A 192 6.13 -20.22 -8.66
N LYS A 193 5.84 -20.49 -9.94
CA LYS A 193 6.03 -21.80 -10.54
C LYS A 193 7.50 -22.10 -10.25
N GLN A 194 7.77 -23.00 -9.30
CA GLN A 194 9.14 -23.37 -8.92
C GLN A 194 9.88 -23.73 -10.21
N SER A 195 10.67 -22.81 -10.72
CA SER A 195 11.67 -23.17 -11.68
C SER A 195 12.73 -23.85 -10.83
N LEU A 196 12.87 -25.15 -11.03
CA LEU A 196 14.02 -25.93 -10.58
C LEU A 196 15.23 -25.43 -11.37
N MET A 197 15.62 -24.17 -11.20
CA MET A 197 16.85 -23.63 -11.78
C MET A 197 17.96 -23.79 -10.75
N PRO A 198 19.12 -24.33 -11.16
CA PRO A 198 20.28 -24.40 -10.28
C PRO A 198 20.63 -22.98 -9.82
N THR A 199 20.98 -22.84 -8.55
CA THR A 199 21.51 -21.60 -7.95
C THR A 199 22.82 -21.25 -8.65
N SER A 200 22.73 -20.51 -9.76
CA SER A 200 23.87 -19.82 -10.36
C SER A 200 23.95 -18.43 -9.72
N ASP A 201 25.18 -17.95 -9.52
CA ASP A 201 25.52 -16.61 -9.05
C ASP A 201 25.05 -15.56 -10.08
N TYR A 202 23.76 -15.25 -10.09
CA TYR A 202 23.24 -14.14 -10.87
C TYR A 202 23.32 -12.88 -10.03
N VAL A 203 24.09 -11.90 -10.52
CA VAL A 203 24.09 -10.54 -9.98
C VAL A 203 22.95 -9.78 -10.66
N LEU A 204 21.97 -9.34 -9.89
CA LEU A 204 20.89 -8.47 -10.37
C LEU A 204 21.50 -7.20 -10.98
N THR A 205 21.26 -6.94 -12.27
CA THR A 205 21.69 -5.71 -12.94
C THR A 205 20.60 -4.65 -12.93
N THR A 206 20.96 -3.39 -13.17
CA THR A 206 20.00 -2.28 -13.31
C THR A 206 19.12 -2.49 -14.54
N GLU A 207 19.65 -3.07 -15.60
CA GLU A 207 18.93 -3.39 -16.82
C GLU A 207 17.85 -4.45 -16.59
N ASP A 208 18.15 -5.51 -15.83
CA ASP A 208 17.16 -6.55 -15.47
C ASP A 208 16.02 -5.98 -14.63
N PHE A 209 16.35 -5.04 -13.75
CA PHE A 209 15.38 -4.37 -12.90
C PHE A 209 14.46 -3.44 -13.70
N ASN A 210 15.02 -2.65 -14.61
CA ASN A 210 14.24 -1.80 -15.50
C ASN A 210 13.32 -2.63 -16.41
N ALA A 211 13.78 -3.79 -16.88
CA ALA A 211 12.95 -4.73 -17.62
C ALA A 211 11.75 -5.26 -16.79
N ALA A 212 11.97 -5.58 -15.50
CA ALA A 212 10.91 -6.04 -14.60
C ALA A 212 9.87 -4.94 -14.29
N ILE A 213 10.30 -3.68 -14.13
CA ILE A 213 9.38 -2.54 -13.98
C ILE A 213 8.51 -2.39 -15.23
N HIS A 214 9.10 -2.52 -16.42
CA HIS A 214 8.38 -2.46 -17.69
C HIS A 214 7.32 -3.57 -17.84
N GLU A 215 7.56 -4.76 -17.29
CA GLU A 215 6.62 -5.90 -17.36
C GLU A 215 5.40 -5.75 -16.43
N LEU A 216 5.50 -4.95 -15.36
CA LEU A 216 4.45 -4.83 -14.35
C LEU A 216 3.14 -4.19 -14.88
N ASP A 217 3.17 -3.51 -16.04
CA ASP A 217 2.10 -2.70 -16.68
C ASP A 217 1.06 -2.11 -15.68
N SER A 218 1.57 -1.58 -14.57
CA SER A 218 0.79 -1.05 -13.45
C SER A 218 1.48 0.22 -12.96
N PHE A 219 0.70 1.26 -12.69
CA PHE A 219 1.23 2.49 -12.12
C PHE A 219 1.66 2.24 -10.67
N VAL A 220 2.96 2.43 -10.39
CA VAL A 220 3.55 2.33 -9.04
C VAL A 220 3.94 3.74 -8.61
N ASP A 221 3.49 4.16 -7.42
CA ASP A 221 3.74 5.49 -6.85
C ASP A 221 5.13 5.56 -6.18
N ILE A 222 6.17 5.17 -6.92
CA ILE A 222 7.58 5.24 -6.52
C ILE A 222 8.38 5.54 -7.80
N THR A 223 9.22 6.57 -7.78
CA THR A 223 10.09 6.90 -8.92
C THR A 223 11.17 5.83 -9.12
N GLU A 224 11.74 5.74 -10.33
CA GLU A 224 12.81 4.78 -10.65
C GLU A 224 14.02 4.97 -9.72
N GLU A 225 14.38 6.22 -9.42
CA GLU A 225 15.46 6.57 -8.49
C GLU A 225 15.14 6.16 -7.05
N GLY A 226 13.90 6.37 -6.59
CA GLY A 226 13.48 5.99 -5.24
C GLY A 226 13.51 4.48 -5.03
N LEU A 227 13.14 3.70 -6.04
CA LEU A 227 13.20 2.24 -5.98
C LEU A 227 14.65 1.73 -6.03
N THR A 228 15.50 2.41 -6.81
CA THR A 228 16.95 2.13 -6.85
C THR A 228 17.60 2.44 -5.49
N GLU A 229 17.29 3.58 -4.88
CA GLU A 229 17.78 3.93 -3.54
C GLU A 229 17.33 2.91 -2.49
N LEU A 230 16.06 2.46 -2.56
CA LEU A 230 15.54 1.41 -1.68
C LEU A 230 16.34 0.10 -1.84
N LEU A 231 16.64 -0.30 -3.08
CA LEU A 231 17.44 -1.48 -3.37
C LEU A 231 18.88 -1.33 -2.86
N GLU A 232 19.50 -0.16 -3.05
CA GLU A 232 20.84 0.13 -2.54
C GLU A 232 20.88 0.08 -1.01
N LYS A 233 19.91 0.70 -0.32
CA LYS A 233 19.79 0.61 1.14
C LYS A 233 19.60 -0.84 1.58
N ALA A 234 18.75 -1.61 0.90
CA ALA A 234 18.56 -3.03 1.19
C ALA A 234 19.87 -3.83 1.02
N ARG A 235 20.64 -3.56 -0.04
CA ARG A 235 21.95 -4.18 -0.29
C ARG A 235 22.97 -3.79 0.77
N GLN A 236 23.04 -2.52 1.16
CA GLN A 236 23.91 -2.05 2.25
C GLN A 236 23.58 -2.76 3.57
N HIS A 237 22.29 -2.85 3.93
CA HIS A 237 21.84 -3.60 5.10
C HIS A 237 22.17 -5.10 5.01
N ALA A 238 22.16 -5.68 3.80
CA ALA A 238 22.53 -7.08 3.58
C ALA A 238 24.04 -7.32 3.70
N GLN A 239 24.88 -6.37 3.25
CA GLN A 239 26.35 -6.43 3.31
C GLN A 239 26.90 -6.23 4.72
N LEU A 240 26.32 -5.30 5.50
CA LEU A 240 26.72 -5.06 6.89
C LEU A 240 26.40 -6.23 7.83
N ASN A 241 25.48 -7.12 7.42
CA ASN A 241 24.92 -8.17 8.26
C ASN A 241 25.14 -9.57 7.66
N ILE A 242 26.35 -9.90 7.23
CA ILE A 242 26.71 -11.29 6.90
C ILE A 242 27.27 -11.94 8.17
N ARG A 243 26.41 -12.37 9.08
CA ARG A 243 26.83 -13.14 10.24
C ARG A 243 25.88 -14.31 10.47
N HIS A 244 26.31 -15.50 10.04
CA HIS A 244 25.69 -16.72 10.55
C HIS A 244 25.90 -16.77 12.06
N PRO A 245 24.87 -17.10 12.87
CA PRO A 245 25.04 -17.27 14.30
C PRO A 245 26.12 -18.33 14.56
N GLU A 246 27.09 -18.01 15.44
CA GLU A 246 28.18 -18.93 15.77
C GLU A 246 27.63 -20.16 16.51
N ASN A 247 26.67 -19.94 17.41
CA ASN A 247 26.01 -20.99 18.17
C ASN A 247 24.50 -20.95 17.93
N ILE A 248 23.92 -22.15 17.77
CA ILE A 248 22.48 -22.33 17.72
C ILE A 248 22.02 -22.78 19.12
N GLU A 249 21.17 -21.99 19.76
CA GLU A 249 20.69 -22.22 21.12
C GLU A 249 19.22 -22.69 21.11
N ARG A 250 18.90 -23.55 22.06
CA ARG A 250 17.52 -23.99 22.30
C ARG A 250 16.64 -22.83 22.76
N GLY A 251 15.40 -22.80 22.27
CA GLY A 251 14.40 -21.79 22.61
C GLY A 251 14.50 -20.49 21.80
N ARG A 252 15.60 -20.27 21.06
CA ARG A 252 15.81 -19.10 20.20
C ARG A 252 15.14 -19.25 18.83
N PHE A 253 15.00 -18.13 18.14
CA PHE A 253 14.40 -18.04 16.81
C PHE A 253 15.44 -17.58 15.79
N TYR A 254 15.43 -18.22 14.63
CA TYR A 254 16.39 -17.95 13.56
C TYR A 254 15.70 -17.75 12.23
N SER A 255 16.12 -16.71 11.51
CA SER A 255 15.65 -16.37 10.17
C SER A 255 16.72 -16.76 9.14
N ASN A 256 16.30 -17.30 8.01
CA ASN A 256 17.21 -17.55 6.88
C ASN A 256 17.59 -16.27 6.11
N GLY A 257 16.92 -15.14 6.40
CA GLY A 257 17.21 -13.84 5.79
C GLY A 257 16.98 -13.78 4.28
N ASN A 258 16.22 -14.73 3.71
CA ASN A 258 15.74 -14.67 2.33
C ASN A 258 14.60 -13.66 2.19
N ILE A 259 14.16 -13.38 0.96
CA ILE A 259 13.05 -12.45 0.67
C ILE A 259 11.89 -13.23 0.03
N GLY A 260 10.65 -12.82 0.30
CA GLY A 260 9.46 -13.38 -0.35
C GLY A 260 9.11 -14.79 0.14
N SER A 261 8.73 -15.68 -0.79
CA SER A 261 8.26 -17.05 -0.46
C SER A 261 9.32 -17.94 0.17
N LEU A 262 10.60 -17.67 -0.09
CA LEU A 262 11.72 -18.40 0.48
C LEU A 262 12.07 -17.93 1.90
N TRP A 263 11.49 -16.83 2.38
CA TRP A 263 11.71 -16.34 3.73
C TRP A 263 10.99 -17.20 4.76
N GLY A 264 11.66 -17.47 5.88
CA GLY A 264 11.05 -18.16 7.01
C GLY A 264 11.85 -18.05 8.29
N VAL A 265 11.15 -18.25 9.40
CA VAL A 265 11.70 -18.24 10.75
C VAL A 265 11.46 -19.59 11.40
N ARG A 266 12.51 -20.17 11.97
CA ARG A 266 12.48 -21.44 12.71
C ARG A 266 12.85 -21.20 14.17
N GLN A 267 12.03 -21.71 15.07
CA GLN A 267 12.34 -21.83 16.49
C GLN A 267 13.05 -23.15 16.74
N VAL A 268 14.15 -23.13 17.49
CA VAL A 268 14.78 -24.35 18.00
C VAL A 268 14.00 -24.81 19.22
N ILE A 269 13.32 -25.96 19.10
CA ILE A 269 12.49 -26.52 20.17
C ILE A 269 13.34 -27.34 21.12
N ASP A 270 14.23 -28.15 20.55
CA ASP A 270 15.07 -29.06 21.28
C ASP A 270 16.38 -29.29 20.54
N ASP A 271 17.41 -29.64 21.29
CA ASP A 271 18.71 -29.99 20.76
C ASP A 271 19.25 -31.21 21.50
N ALA A 272 19.86 -32.14 20.77
CA ALA A 272 20.44 -33.31 21.40
C ALA A 272 21.63 -32.87 22.27
N GLU A 273 21.48 -32.91 23.60
CA GLU A 273 22.59 -32.70 24.55
C GLU A 273 23.77 -33.54 24.08
N ARG A 274 24.94 -32.90 23.88
CA ARG A 274 26.18 -33.48 23.32
C ARG A 274 26.40 -34.94 23.74
N CYS A 275 25.78 -35.86 23.00
CA CYS A 275 25.82 -37.27 23.34
C CYS A 275 27.09 -37.81 22.70
N GLN A 276 27.92 -38.51 23.47
CA GLN A 276 29.26 -38.99 23.13
C GLN A 276 29.33 -39.96 21.92
N GLN A 277 28.29 -40.07 21.08
CA GLN A 277 28.18 -41.01 19.96
C GLN A 277 27.45 -40.41 18.72
N GLY A 278 27.83 -39.20 18.31
CA GLY A 278 28.02 -38.93 16.87
C GLY A 278 26.86 -38.37 16.03
N ARG A 279 25.78 -37.83 16.60
CA ARG A 279 24.80 -37.03 15.81
C ARG A 279 24.30 -35.81 16.58
N ASP A 280 24.85 -34.64 16.24
CA ASP A 280 24.42 -33.33 16.76
C ASP A 280 23.19 -32.86 15.99
N LEU A 281 22.00 -33.16 16.51
CA LEU A 281 20.71 -32.91 15.87
C LEU A 281 19.94 -31.78 16.57
N ILE A 282 19.25 -30.99 15.75
CA ILE A 282 18.36 -29.91 16.16
C ILE A 282 16.94 -30.23 15.70
N ILE A 283 15.99 -30.12 16.62
CA ILE A 283 14.55 -30.18 16.34
C ILE A 283 14.03 -28.75 16.31
N TYR A 284 13.35 -28.39 15.22
CA TYR A 284 12.84 -27.05 15.03
C TYR A 284 11.36 -27.04 14.62
N LYS A 285 10.73 -25.89 14.86
CA LYS A 285 9.39 -25.56 14.40
C LYS A 285 9.43 -24.28 13.57
N THR A 286 8.80 -24.29 12.41
CA THR A 286 8.65 -23.08 11.59
C THR A 286 7.53 -22.21 12.17
N VAL A 287 7.87 -20.98 12.54
CA VAL A 287 6.98 -20.03 13.22
C VAL A 287 6.62 -18.82 12.35
N ALA A 288 7.28 -18.65 11.19
CA ALA A 288 6.91 -17.68 10.17
C ALA A 288 7.38 -18.14 8.79
N GLY A 289 6.68 -17.73 7.73
CA GLY A 289 6.97 -18.08 6.33
C GLY A 289 6.02 -19.13 5.74
N GLN A 290 6.34 -19.62 4.53
CA GLN A 290 5.46 -20.48 3.73
C GLN A 290 5.12 -21.83 4.40
N ASN A 291 6.02 -22.33 5.24
CA ASN A 291 5.90 -23.61 5.94
C ASN A 291 5.46 -23.46 7.40
N LEU A 292 4.66 -22.43 7.69
CA LEU A 292 4.18 -22.12 9.04
C LEU A 292 3.60 -23.37 9.71
N TYR A 293 4.00 -23.60 10.97
CA TYR A 293 3.64 -24.76 11.80
C TYR A 293 4.28 -26.10 11.45
N GLN A 294 5.06 -26.21 10.37
CA GLN A 294 5.81 -27.44 10.10
C GLN A 294 6.97 -27.61 11.09
N THR A 295 7.12 -28.82 11.61
CA THR A 295 8.24 -29.25 12.45
C THR A 295 9.18 -30.16 11.67
N GLY A 296 10.47 -30.09 11.95
CA GLY A 296 11.48 -30.95 11.34
C GLY A 296 12.69 -31.12 12.23
N TYR A 297 13.63 -31.93 11.77
CA TYR A 297 14.93 -32.09 12.40
C TYR A 297 16.04 -32.06 11.35
N CYS A 298 17.22 -31.59 11.73
CA CYS A 298 18.43 -31.62 10.91
C CYS A 298 19.67 -31.63 11.80
N ASP A 299 20.85 -31.81 11.22
CA ASP A 299 22.09 -31.58 11.95
C ASP A 299 22.27 -30.08 12.28
N ARG A 300 22.99 -29.80 13.37
CA ARG A 300 23.24 -28.44 13.85
C ARG A 300 23.95 -27.57 12.83
N GLU A 301 24.90 -28.13 12.09
CA GLU A 301 25.68 -27.39 11.11
C GLU A 301 24.84 -26.98 9.89
N SER A 302 24.00 -27.88 9.37
CA SER A 302 23.01 -27.55 8.33
C SER A 302 22.02 -26.50 8.81
N PHE A 303 21.59 -26.57 10.08
CA PHE A 303 20.73 -25.52 10.64
C PHE A 303 21.46 -24.17 10.70
N ARG A 304 22.73 -24.16 11.13
CA ARG A 304 23.58 -22.96 11.20
C ARG A 304 23.82 -22.33 9.83
N GLN A 305 24.01 -23.14 8.79
CA GLN A 305 24.15 -22.66 7.41
C GLN A 305 22.82 -22.10 6.86
N TRP A 306 21.70 -22.72 7.21
CA TRP A 306 20.37 -22.21 6.86
C TRP A 306 20.04 -20.90 7.60
N ALA A 307 20.43 -20.79 8.87
CA ALA A 307 20.18 -19.62 9.71
C ALA A 307 21.13 -18.48 9.34
N ARG A 308 20.56 -17.33 8.97
CA ARG A 308 21.33 -16.11 8.70
C ARG A 308 21.31 -15.14 9.87
N PHE A 309 20.24 -15.11 10.67
CA PHE A 309 20.10 -14.20 11.80
C PHE A 309 19.39 -14.88 12.97
N GLU A 310 19.82 -14.60 14.19
CA GLU A 310 18.92 -14.71 15.36
C GLU A 310 17.91 -13.55 15.30
N VAL A 311 16.64 -13.84 15.57
CA VAL A 311 15.55 -12.87 15.48
C VAL A 311 14.64 -12.93 16.71
N ILE A 312 13.98 -11.83 17.01
CA ILE A 312 12.93 -11.71 18.02
C ILE A 312 11.68 -11.11 17.41
N GLU A 313 10.51 -11.47 17.93
CA GLU A 313 9.24 -10.93 17.47
C GLU A 313 8.88 -9.66 18.26
N THR A 314 8.76 -8.54 17.56
CA THR A 314 8.39 -7.23 18.12
C THR A 314 7.17 -6.69 17.38
N GLN A 315 6.03 -6.55 18.07
CA GLN A 315 4.78 -6.04 17.49
C GLN A 315 4.30 -6.79 16.23
N GLY A 316 4.49 -8.11 16.18
CA GLY A 316 4.13 -8.95 15.03
C GLY A 316 5.11 -8.88 13.85
N LEU A 317 6.25 -8.24 14.03
CA LEU A 317 7.35 -8.18 13.05
C LEU A 317 8.58 -8.90 13.60
N TRP A 318 9.23 -9.71 12.77
CA TRP A 318 10.49 -10.36 13.12
C TRP A 318 11.66 -9.40 12.86
N VAL A 319 12.34 -9.00 13.93
CA VAL A 319 13.50 -8.12 13.89
C VAL A 319 14.75 -8.88 14.34
N LYS A 320 15.93 -8.45 13.91
CA LYS A 320 17.19 -9.08 14.34
C LYS A 320 17.35 -8.94 15.84
N ALA A 321 17.81 -10.00 16.50
CA ALA A 321 18.23 -9.91 17.89
C ALA A 321 19.53 -9.10 17.92
N ASP A 322 19.49 -7.87 18.45
CA ASP A 322 20.71 -7.09 18.63
C ASP A 322 21.57 -7.78 19.70
N HIS A 323 22.73 -8.29 19.31
CA HIS A 323 23.81 -8.53 20.25
C HIS A 323 24.36 -7.16 20.65
N GLN A 324 23.76 -6.53 21.67
CA GLN A 324 24.45 -5.47 22.41
C GLN A 324 25.69 -6.11 23.03
N SER A 325 26.85 -5.85 22.41
CA SER A 325 28.17 -6.05 23.02
C SER A 325 28.42 -4.95 24.04
#